data_AF-A0A964JUV8-F1
#
_entry.id   AF-A0A964JUV8-F1
#
_cell.length_a   1.000
_cell.length_b   1.000
_cell.length_c   1.000
_cell.angle_alpha   90.00
_cell.angle_beta   90.00
_cell.angle_gamma   90.00
#
_symmetry.space_group_name_H-M   'P 1'
#
loop_
_entity.id
_entity.type
_entity.pdbx_description
1 polymer ?
#
loop_
_entity_poly.entity_id
_entity_poly.type
_entity_poly.pdbx_seq_one_letter_code
_entity_poly.pdbx_strand_id
1 'polypeptide(L)' 'MVRKKVRTARYDSAALLKTPKDITAYLEAAMEDGDPSVVAAALGTIARAKGMNELAHVRTK' A
#
# COMPACT_ATOMS: atom_id res chain seq x y z
N MET A 1 34.96 -5.83 -12.47
CA MET A 1 33.50 -5.98 -12.25
C MET A 1 32.93 -4.63 -11.84
N VAL A 2 32.10 -4.00 -12.67
CA VAL A 2 31.45 -2.71 -12.31
C VAL A 2 30.24 -3.01 -11.42
N ARG A 3 30.27 -2.51 -10.19
CA ARG A 3 29.20 -2.72 -9.19
C ARG A 3 28.07 -1.73 -9.45
N LYS A 4 26.99 -2.19 -10.09
CA LYS A 4 25.81 -1.37 -10.37
C LYS A 4 25.20 -0.93 -9.04
N LYS A 5 25.12 0.38 -8.78
CA LYS A 5 24.48 0.91 -7.56
C LYS A 5 22.99 0.52 -7.57
N VAL A 6 22.55 -0.15 -6.50
CA VAL A 6 21.15 -0.50 -6.29
C VAL A 6 20.39 0.76 -5.86
N ARG A 7 19.31 1.09 -6.57
CA ARG A 7 18.42 2.18 -6.17
C ARG A 7 17.42 1.64 -5.17
N THR A 8 17.37 2.22 -3.98
CA THR A 8 16.37 1.92 -2.96
C THR A 8 15.45 3.12 -2.77
N ALA A 9 14.21 2.84 -2.37
CA ALA A 9 13.24 3.85 -1.98
C ALA A 9 12.68 3.48 -0.60
N ARG A 10 12.13 4.46 0.12
CA ARG A 10 11.44 4.19 1.38
C ARG A 10 10.20 3.33 1.09
N TYR A 11 10.09 2.21 1.80
CA TYR A 11 8.94 1.32 1.69
C TYR A 11 7.70 1.99 2.30
N ASP A 12 6.61 2.02 1.54
CA ASP A 12 5.29 2.47 1.99
C ASP A 12 4.25 1.51 1.40
N SER A 13 3.60 0.72 2.24
CA SER A 13 2.58 -0.24 1.83
C SER A 13 1.39 0.46 1.17
N ALA A 14 0.98 1.63 1.65
CA ALA A 14 -0.14 2.37 1.06
C ALA A 14 0.16 2.81 -0.38
N ALA A 15 1.42 3.10 -0.70
CA ALA A 15 1.84 3.50 -2.05
C ALA A 15 1.80 2.35 -3.08
N LEU A 16 1.79 1.10 -2.60
CA LEU A 16 1.73 -0.11 -3.44
C LEU A 16 0.29 -0.57 -3.70
N LEU A 17 -0.68 -0.17 -2.88
CA LEU A 17 -2.09 -0.53 -3.01
C LEU A 17 -2.81 0.31 -4.08
N LYS A 18 -2.48 0.09 -5.35
CA LYS A 18 -3.02 0.87 -6.48
C LYS A 18 -4.25 0.24 -7.10
N THR A 19 -4.31 -1.09 -7.13
CA THR A 19 -5.43 -1.81 -7.75
C THR A 19 -6.34 -2.43 -6.70
N PRO A 20 -7.62 -2.67 -7.04
CA PRO A 20 -8.53 -3.43 -6.18
C PRO A 20 -7.95 -4.80 -5.79
N LYS A 21 -7.22 -5.45 -6.69
CA LYS A 21 -6.61 -6.77 -6.46
C LYS A 21 -5.51 -6.70 -5.40
N ASP A 22 -4.69 -5.65 -5.41
CA ASP A 22 -3.65 -5.46 -4.38
C ASP A 22 -4.28 -5.24 -3.00
N ILE A 23 -5.39 -4.49 -2.95
CA ILE A 23 -6.14 -4.23 -1.72
C ILE A 23 -6.72 -5.53 -1.16
N THR A 24 -7.34 -6.35 -2.01
CA THR A 24 -7.89 -7.65 -1.59
C THR A 24 -6.80 -8.56 -1.06
N ALA A 25 -5.70 -8.74 -1.79
CA ALA A 25 -4.59 -9.60 -1.36
C ALA A 25 -3.98 -9.11 -0.04
N TYR A 26 -3.88 -7.79 0.16
CA TYR A 26 -3.37 -7.21 1.39
C TYR A 26 -4.32 -7.41 2.59
N LEU A 27 -5.62 -7.31 2.36
CA LEU A 27 -6.64 -7.57 3.38
C LEU A 27 -6.69 -9.05 3.74
N GLU A 28 -6.63 -9.95 2.76
CA GLU A 28 -6.57 -11.40 2.98
C GLU A 28 -5.36 -11.79 3.81
N ALA A 29 -4.18 -11.26 3.49
CA ALA A 29 -2.97 -11.49 4.29
C ALA A 29 -3.11 -10.98 5.74
N ALA A 30 -3.77 -9.83 5.94
CA ALA A 30 -4.04 -9.30 7.28
C ALA A 30 -5.06 -10.15 8.05
N MET A 31 -6.02 -10.76 7.36
CA MET A 31 -7.02 -11.65 7.96
C MET A 31 -6.45 -13.01 8.33
N GLU A 32 -5.47 -13.51 7.57
CA GLU A 32 -4.76 -14.78 7.86
C GLU A 32 -3.95 -14.71 9.16
N ASP A 33 -3.47 -13.52 9.53
CA ASP A 33 -2.74 -13.28 10.79
C ASP A 33 -3.65 -13.48 12.03
N GLY A 34 -4.98 -13.32 11.86
CA GLY A 34 -5.98 -13.58 12.91
C GLY A 34 -6.04 -12.53 14.03
N ASP A 35 -5.11 -11.57 14.09
CA ASP A 35 -5.13 -10.46 15.04
C ASP A 35 -6.03 -9.31 14.54
N PRO A 36 -7.10 -8.95 15.28
CA PRO A 36 -7.96 -7.81 14.94
C PRO A 36 -7.21 -6.48 14.78
N SER A 37 -6.10 -6.31 15.50
CA SER A 37 -5.26 -5.11 15.45
C SER A 37 -4.56 -4.96 14.10
N VAL A 38 -4.13 -6.09 13.52
CA VAL A 38 -3.50 -6.13 12.19
C VAL A 38 -4.51 -5.82 11.10
N VAL A 39 -5.73 -6.35 11.20
CA VAL A 39 -6.83 -6.03 10.28
C VAL A 39 -7.19 -4.55 10.35
N ALA A 40 -7.29 -3.97 11.56
CA ALA A 40 -7.56 -2.54 11.73
C ALA A 40 -6.45 -1.66 11.11
N ALA A 41 -5.18 -2.02 11.32
CA ALA A 41 -4.04 -1.33 10.72
C ALA A 41 -4.05 -1.44 9.17
N ALA A 42 -4.40 -2.61 8.64
CA ALA A 42 -4.51 -2.84 7.21
C ALA A 42 -5.62 -1.98 6.58
N LEU A 43 -6.78 -1.91 7.22
CA LEU A 43 -7.89 -1.04 6.80
C LEU A 43 -7.49 0.45 6.81
N GLY A 44 -6.76 0.90 7.83
CA GLY A 44 -6.21 2.26 7.86
C GLY A 44 -5.24 2.55 6.70
N THR A 45 -4.41 1.57 6.35
CA THR A 45 -3.48 1.65 5.22
C THR A 45 -4.22 1.72 3.88
N ILE A 46 -5.27 0.92 3.71
CA ILE A 46 -6.13 0.92 2.52
C ILE A 46 -6.87 2.25 2.39
N ALA A 47 -7.42 2.79 3.48
CA ALA A 47 -8.09 4.09 3.49
C ALA A 47 -7.14 5.22 3.06
N ARG A 48 -5.91 5.21 3.58
CA ARG A 48 -4.85 6.15 3.16
C ARG A 48 -4.49 5.98 1.68
N ALA A 49 -4.33 4.75 1.19
CA ALA A 49 -4.01 4.48 -0.20
C ALA A 49 -5.09 5.04 -1.16
N LYS A 50 -6.37 4.87 -0.80
CA LYS A 50 -7.49 5.44 -1.56
C LYS A 50 -7.45 6.97 -1.58
N GLY A 51 -7.26 7.62 -0.42
CA GLY A 51 -7.14 9.08 -0.35
C GLY A 51 -5.93 9.62 -1.14
N MET A 52 -4.79 8.90 -1.13
CA MET A 52 -3.61 9.27 -1.93
C MET A 52 -3.88 9.14 -3.44
N ASN A 53 -4.64 8.13 -3.86
CA ASN A 53 -5.10 8.01 -5.25
C ASN A 53 -6.01 9.18 -5.64
N GLU A 54 -7.00 9.53 -4.81
CA GLU A 54 -7.89 10.67 -5.09
C GLU A 54 -7.12 12.00 -5.19
N LEU A 55 -6.21 12.27 -4.24
CA LEU A 55 -5.35 13.46 -4.28
C LEU A 55 -4.45 13.52 -5.52
N ALA A 56 -3.96 12.36 -6.00
CA ALA A 56 -3.18 12.29 -7.22
C ALA A 56 -3.99 12.65 -8.47
N HIS A 57 -5.29 12.36 -8.48
CA HIS A 57 -6.20 12.72 -9.59
C HIS A 57 -6.67 14.18 -9.54
N VAL A 58 -6.75 14.78 -8.34
CA VAL A 58 -7.24 16.16 -8.17
C VAL A 58 -6.25 17.23 -8.65
N ARG A 59 -4.96 16.90 -8.85
CA ARG A 59 -3.91 17.86 -9.26
C ARG A 59 -3.68 18.02 -10.77
N THR A 60 -4.50 17.39 -11.62
CA THR A 60 -4.47 17.63 -13.08
C THR A 60 -5.62 18.55 -13.51
N LYS A 61 -5.50 19.85 -13.23
CA LYS A 61 -6.22 20.93 -13.94
C LYS A 61 -5.40 22.21 -13.86
#